data_AF-A0A1Q7F7H3-F1
#
_entry.id   AF-A0A1Q7F7H3-F1
#
_cell.length_a   1.000
_cell.length_b   1.000
_cell.length_c   1.000
_cell.angle_alpha   90.00
_cell.angle_beta   90.00
_cell.angle_gamma   90.00
#
_symmetry.space_group_name_H-M   'P 1'
#
loop_
_entity.id
_entity.type
_entity.pdbx_description
1 polymer ?
#
loop_
_entity_poly.entity_id
_entity_poly.type
_entity_poly.pdbx_seq_one_letter_code
_entity_poly.pdbx_strand_id
1 'polypeptide(L)'
;MAALTAVGALAFAGVQTAEASCGGGGPGGPSLGDRIAAAPTVFVGTVVYTSDQERVARVKVESIWRGPELPAYIDVHGSPVSGPFTASSVDRHYQSGTRYLFVPVNANPPFDDNSCSLTQPYTADLVAYAPSDARAAGPATFSDHIQNFLGQNAWVLPLLFVLIIAGALAALIRMRSRKRRQA
;
A
#
# COMPACT_ATOMS: atom_id res chain seq x y z
N MET A 1 -39.54 -52.43 29.00
CA MET A 1 -38.87 -53.12 27.88
C MET A 1 -39.05 -52.20 26.66
N ALA A 2 -38.15 -51.24 26.46
CA ALA A 2 -36.95 -51.34 25.62
C ALA A 2 -37.27 -51.61 24.14
N ALA A 3 -37.20 -50.57 23.30
CA ALA A 3 -36.71 -50.66 21.92
C ALA A 3 -36.40 -49.25 21.40
N LEU A 4 -35.10 -48.98 21.27
CA LEU A 4 -34.50 -47.89 20.49
C LEU A 4 -34.84 -48.05 19.00
N THR A 5 -35.05 -46.94 18.29
CA THR A 5 -34.60 -46.80 16.90
C THR A 5 -34.27 -45.35 16.60
N ALA A 6 -32.97 -45.06 16.60
CA ALA A 6 -32.39 -43.86 16.03
C ALA A 6 -32.38 -43.99 14.50
N VAL A 7 -32.86 -42.97 13.80
CA VAL A 7 -32.63 -42.82 12.35
C VAL A 7 -31.91 -41.49 12.15
N GLY A 8 -30.60 -41.59 12.00
CA GLY A 8 -29.77 -40.50 11.50
C GLY A 8 -29.94 -40.36 9.99
N ALA A 9 -30.06 -39.13 9.51
CA ALA A 9 -29.85 -38.79 8.12
C ALA A 9 -28.80 -37.68 8.07
N LEU A 10 -27.65 -38.05 7.51
CA LEU A 10 -26.47 -37.23 7.29
C LEU A 10 -26.83 -36.01 6.44
N ALA A 11 -26.78 -34.82 7.03
CA ALA A 11 -26.70 -33.60 6.24
C ALA A 11 -25.31 -33.59 5.57
N PHE A 12 -25.27 -33.85 4.27
CA PHE A 12 -24.12 -33.53 3.44
C PHE A 12 -23.94 -32.01 3.48
N ALA A 13 -23.14 -31.54 4.43
CA ALA A 13 -22.53 -30.22 4.35
C ALA A 13 -21.61 -30.27 3.13
N GLY A 14 -22.14 -29.88 1.97
CA GLY A 14 -21.32 -29.58 0.81
C GLY A 14 -20.28 -28.56 1.27
N VAL A 15 -19.02 -28.98 1.26
CA VAL A 15 -17.90 -28.09 1.47
C VAL A 15 -17.98 -27.06 0.35
N GLN A 16 -18.52 -25.88 0.66
CA GLN A 16 -18.39 -24.74 -0.22
C GLN A 16 -16.90 -24.41 -0.23
N THR A 17 -16.19 -24.84 -1.27
CA THR A 17 -14.90 -24.25 -1.61
C THR A 17 -15.20 -22.80 -1.93
N ALA A 18 -15.11 -21.93 -0.92
CA ALA A 18 -15.01 -20.51 -1.13
C ALA A 18 -13.72 -20.32 -1.95
N GLU A 19 -13.87 -20.12 -3.27
CA GLU A 19 -12.79 -19.59 -4.08
C GLU A 19 -12.51 -18.19 -3.54
N ALA A 20 -11.48 -18.07 -2.71
CA ALA A 20 -10.94 -16.79 -2.34
C ALA A 20 -10.52 -16.06 -3.63
N SER A 21 -10.66 -14.73 -3.68
CA SER A 21 -10.27 -13.89 -4.83
C SER A 21 -8.83 -14.11 -5.34
N CYS A 22 -8.00 -14.83 -4.58
CA CYS A 22 -6.61 -15.12 -4.88
C CYS A 22 -6.36 -16.64 -4.88
N GLY A 23 -6.25 -17.24 -6.07
CA GLY A 23 -6.18 -18.69 -6.27
C GLY A 23 -4.82 -19.36 -6.01
N GLY A 24 -3.95 -18.76 -5.18
CA GLY A 24 -2.52 -19.10 -5.15
C GLY A 24 -2.03 -20.03 -4.03
N GLY A 25 -2.87 -20.44 -3.08
CA GLY A 25 -2.41 -20.98 -1.79
C GLY A 25 -3.10 -22.24 -1.28
N GLY A 26 -3.57 -23.13 -2.17
CA GLY A 26 -4.15 -24.41 -1.75
C GLY A 26 -3.12 -25.36 -1.11
N PRO A 27 -3.57 -26.37 -0.33
CA PRO A 27 -2.71 -27.44 0.17
C PRO A 27 -1.96 -28.11 -0.99
N GLY A 28 -0.61 -28.10 -0.94
CA GLY A 28 0.25 -28.60 -2.02
C GLY A 28 0.71 -27.54 -3.04
N GLY A 29 0.39 -26.26 -2.81
CA GLY A 29 0.94 -25.15 -3.60
C GLY A 29 2.44 -24.90 -3.37
N PRO A 30 3.08 -24.11 -4.25
CA PRO A 30 4.51 -23.77 -4.15
C PRO A 30 4.83 -23.08 -2.81
N SER A 31 6.02 -23.35 -2.27
CA SER A 31 6.47 -22.74 -1.02
C SER A 31 6.64 -21.23 -1.17
N LEU A 32 6.74 -20.50 -0.04
CA LEU A 32 7.01 -19.06 -0.07
C LEU A 32 8.31 -18.75 -0.84
N GLY A 33 9.36 -19.55 -0.63
CA GLY A 33 10.63 -19.43 -1.33
C GLY A 33 10.47 -19.63 -2.84
N ASP A 34 9.72 -20.65 -3.27
CA ASP A 34 9.47 -20.90 -4.69
C ASP A 34 8.70 -19.75 -5.34
N ARG A 35 7.74 -19.16 -4.64
CA ARG A 35 6.95 -18.02 -5.14
C ARG A 35 7.79 -16.74 -5.23
N ILE A 36 8.66 -16.49 -4.26
CA ILE A 36 9.64 -15.39 -4.30
C ILE A 36 10.61 -15.61 -5.47
N ALA A 37 11.09 -16.83 -5.68
CA ALA A 37 12.01 -17.17 -6.75
C ALA A 37 11.36 -17.10 -8.14
N ALA A 38 10.05 -17.35 -8.24
CA ALA A 38 9.30 -17.26 -9.50
C ALA A 38 8.87 -15.82 -9.84
N ALA A 39 8.85 -14.92 -8.87
CA ALA A 39 8.40 -13.55 -9.08
C ALA A 39 9.34 -12.78 -10.04
N PRO A 40 8.81 -11.86 -10.87
CA PRO A 40 9.63 -11.07 -11.78
C PRO A 40 10.53 -10.09 -11.03
N THR A 41 9.99 -9.47 -9.99
CA THR A 41 10.66 -8.43 -9.19
C THR A 41 10.31 -8.66 -7.72
N VAL A 42 11.31 -8.53 -6.85
CA VAL A 42 11.16 -8.66 -5.39
C VAL A 42 12.08 -7.65 -4.74
N PHE A 43 11.54 -6.82 -3.86
CA PHE A 43 12.34 -5.86 -3.10
C PHE A 43 11.74 -5.62 -1.72
N VAL A 44 12.61 -5.18 -0.81
CA VAL A 44 12.23 -4.71 0.52
C VAL A 44 12.29 -3.20 0.50
N GLY A 45 11.27 -2.57 1.06
CA GLY A 45 11.22 -1.13 1.17
C GLY A 45 10.28 -0.65 2.26
N THR A 46 10.47 0.61 2.65
CA THR A 46 9.65 1.28 3.66
C THR A 46 8.76 2.32 2.99
N VAL A 47 7.46 2.30 3.30
CA VAL A 47 6.49 3.26 2.76
C VAL A 47 6.74 4.63 3.40
N VAL A 48 6.99 5.65 2.58
CA VAL A 48 7.33 7.01 3.01
C VAL A 48 6.08 7.84 3.24
N TYR A 49 5.12 7.75 2.31
CA TYR A 49 3.78 8.28 2.40
C TYR A 49 2.88 7.50 1.45
N THR A 50 1.57 7.67 1.60
CA THR A 50 0.57 7.08 0.72
C THR A 50 -0.33 8.13 0.10
N SER A 51 -0.95 7.78 -1.03
CA SER A 51 -1.95 8.58 -1.72
C SER A 51 -3.08 7.69 -2.25
N ASP A 52 -4.09 8.28 -2.89
CA ASP A 52 -5.25 7.56 -3.44
C ASP A 52 -5.93 6.61 -2.44
N GLN A 53 -6.29 7.16 -1.26
CA GLN A 53 -6.90 6.39 -0.15
C GLN A 53 -6.04 5.21 0.29
N GLU A 54 -4.73 5.43 0.42
CA GLU A 54 -3.74 4.43 0.84
C GLU A 54 -3.45 3.34 -0.19
N ARG A 55 -3.95 3.46 -1.42
CA ARG A 55 -3.75 2.47 -2.49
C ARG A 55 -2.53 2.74 -3.35
N VAL A 56 -1.88 3.90 -3.21
CA VAL A 56 -0.58 4.16 -3.83
C VAL A 56 0.43 4.43 -2.73
N ALA A 57 1.52 3.67 -2.74
CA ALA A 57 2.63 3.83 -1.80
C ALA A 57 3.84 4.42 -2.50
N ARG A 58 4.36 5.53 -1.97
CA ARG A 58 5.74 5.95 -2.24
C ARG A 58 6.66 5.14 -1.35
N VAL A 59 7.55 4.35 -1.93
CA VAL A 59 8.41 3.41 -1.20
C VAL A 59 9.86 3.83 -1.30
N LYS A 60 10.55 3.88 -0.16
CA LYS A 60 12.02 3.92 -0.10
C LYS A 60 12.54 2.49 -0.24
N VAL A 61 13.20 2.20 -1.35
CA VAL A 61 13.77 0.87 -1.60
C VAL A 61 15.03 0.71 -0.76
N GLU A 62 15.11 -0.40 -0.03
CA GLU A 62 16.23 -0.71 0.86
C GLU A 62 17.09 -1.85 0.33
N SER A 63 16.45 -2.89 -0.22
CA SER A 63 17.13 -4.08 -0.73
C SER A 63 16.36 -4.66 -1.90
N ILE A 64 17.03 -4.84 -3.03
CA ILE A 64 16.50 -5.46 -4.24
C ILE A 64 16.93 -6.93 -4.20
N TRP A 65 15.96 -7.82 -4.07
CA TRP A 65 16.21 -9.26 -4.04
C TRP A 65 16.17 -9.84 -5.45
N ARG A 66 15.33 -9.28 -6.33
CA ARG A 66 15.18 -9.73 -7.71
C ARG A 66 14.64 -8.62 -8.59
N GLY A 67 14.98 -8.68 -9.87
CA GLY A 67 14.58 -7.69 -10.87
C GLY A 67 15.71 -6.72 -11.24
N PRO A 68 15.40 -5.69 -12.03
CA PRO A 68 16.38 -4.69 -12.46
C PRO A 68 16.85 -3.82 -11.30
N GLU A 69 17.87 -3.00 -11.55
CA GLU A 69 18.24 -1.93 -10.64
C GLU A 69 17.07 -0.96 -10.45
N LEU A 70 16.80 -0.59 -9.19
CA LEU A 70 15.71 0.30 -8.82
C LEU A 70 16.29 1.62 -8.27
N PRO A 71 15.62 2.76 -8.53
CA PRO A 71 15.98 4.02 -7.87
C PRO A 71 15.68 3.95 -6.37
N ALA A 72 16.19 4.91 -5.60
CA ALA A 72 15.97 4.99 -4.15
C ALA A 72 14.48 5.02 -3.77
N TYR A 73 13.65 5.62 -4.63
CA TYR A 73 12.22 5.76 -4.39
C TYR A 73 11.42 5.39 -5.64
N ILE A 74 10.33 4.65 -5.41
CA ILE A 74 9.40 4.19 -6.45
C ILE A 74 7.96 4.32 -5.95
N ASP A 75 7.02 4.29 -6.88
CA ASP A 75 5.60 4.22 -6.58
C ASP A 75 5.09 2.80 -6.85
N VAL A 76 4.30 2.28 -5.91
CA VAL A 76 3.62 0.98 -6.01
C VAL A 76 2.12 1.20 -5.92
N HIS A 77 1.40 0.76 -6.94
CA HIS A 77 -0.04 0.91 -7.11
C HIS A 77 -0.73 -0.38 -6.65
N GLY A 78 -1.41 -0.32 -5.52
CA GLY A 78 -2.14 -1.43 -4.90
C GLY A 78 -3.53 -1.69 -5.48
N SER A 79 -3.93 -1.01 -6.55
CA SER A 79 -5.27 -1.11 -7.13
C SER A 79 -5.22 -1.02 -8.66
N PRO A 80 -6.03 -1.82 -9.37
CA PRO A 80 -6.17 -1.72 -10.83
C PRO A 80 -6.96 -0.46 -11.27
N VAL A 81 -7.62 0.23 -10.33
CA VAL A 81 -8.38 1.46 -10.57
C VAL A 81 -7.84 2.59 -9.69
N SER A 82 -7.92 3.83 -10.15
CA SER A 82 -7.45 5.00 -9.40
C SER A 82 -8.51 6.10 -9.33
N GLY A 83 -8.36 7.00 -8.36
CA GLY A 83 -9.19 8.20 -8.24
C GLY A 83 -10.32 8.13 -7.22
N PRO A 84 -11.03 9.26 -7.01
CA PRO A 84 -12.04 9.37 -5.98
C PRO A 84 -13.25 8.48 -6.31
N PHE A 85 -13.78 7.80 -5.29
CA PHE A 85 -14.97 6.93 -5.37
C PHE A 85 -14.82 5.69 -6.28
N THR A 86 -13.60 5.33 -6.68
CA THR A 86 -13.31 4.05 -7.32
C THR A 86 -12.85 3.05 -6.25
N ALA A 87 -13.18 1.78 -6.41
CA ALA A 87 -12.71 0.69 -5.55
C ALA A 87 -12.72 -0.62 -6.33
N SER A 88 -11.77 -1.50 -6.05
CA SER A 88 -11.78 -2.88 -6.53
C SER A 88 -11.81 -3.85 -5.35
N SER A 89 -12.37 -5.04 -5.56
CA SER A 89 -12.37 -6.10 -4.55
C SER A 89 -10.96 -6.63 -4.24
N VAL A 90 -9.98 -6.27 -5.07
CA VAL A 90 -8.58 -6.70 -4.91
C VAL A 90 -7.67 -5.57 -4.42
N ASP A 91 -8.21 -4.43 -3.99
CA ASP A 91 -7.41 -3.31 -3.50
C ASP A 91 -6.47 -3.72 -2.35
N ARG A 92 -5.23 -3.25 -2.43
CA ARG A 92 -4.25 -3.29 -1.34
C ARG A 92 -4.06 -1.89 -0.80
N HIS A 93 -4.19 -1.77 0.51
CA HIS A 93 -3.87 -0.55 1.25
C HIS A 93 -2.52 -0.67 1.94
N TYR A 94 -1.77 0.41 1.95
CA TYR A 94 -0.44 0.50 2.55
C TYR A 94 -0.45 1.43 3.76
N GLN A 95 0.42 1.13 4.71
CA GLN A 95 0.62 1.97 5.88
C GLN A 95 1.92 2.75 5.77
N SER A 96 1.84 4.09 5.87
CA SER A 96 3.01 4.97 5.94
C SER A 96 3.90 4.60 7.14
N GLY A 97 5.22 4.59 6.94
CA GLY A 97 6.22 4.19 7.93
C GLY A 97 6.40 2.68 8.08
N THR A 98 5.60 1.86 7.40
CA THR A 98 5.71 0.40 7.49
C THR A 98 6.64 -0.17 6.43
N ARG A 99 7.44 -1.15 6.82
CA ARG A 99 8.36 -1.90 5.97
C ARG A 99 7.65 -3.11 5.39
N TYR A 100 7.78 -3.35 4.09
CA TYR A 100 7.17 -4.48 3.39
C TYR A 100 8.20 -5.25 2.56
N LEU A 101 7.94 -6.54 2.36
CA LEU A 101 8.45 -7.28 1.21
C LEU A 101 7.45 -7.06 0.07
N PHE A 102 7.87 -6.38 -0.98
CA PHE A 102 7.08 -6.15 -2.18
C PHE A 102 7.34 -7.22 -3.21
N VAL A 103 6.26 -7.78 -3.75
CA VAL A 103 6.28 -8.76 -4.84
C VAL A 103 5.21 -8.34 -5.86
N PRO A 104 5.49 -7.27 -6.64
CA PRO A 104 4.54 -6.72 -7.60
C PRO A 104 4.21 -7.74 -8.71
N VAL A 105 3.06 -7.53 -9.35
CA VAL A 105 2.59 -8.41 -10.43
C VAL A 105 3.36 -8.20 -11.74
N ASN A 106 3.97 -7.03 -11.92
CA ASN A 106 4.72 -6.65 -13.11
C ASN A 106 6.23 -6.51 -12.83
N ALA A 107 7.03 -6.54 -13.89
CA ALA A 107 8.49 -6.54 -13.79
C ALA A 107 9.10 -5.13 -13.71
N ASN A 108 8.38 -4.09 -14.17
CA ASN A 108 8.91 -2.75 -14.39
C ASN A 108 8.02 -1.68 -13.74
N PRO A 109 8.59 -0.54 -13.31
CA PRO A 109 7.81 0.56 -12.77
C PRO A 109 6.95 1.27 -13.86
N PRO A 110 5.80 1.88 -13.50
CA PRO A 110 5.19 1.89 -12.17
C PRO A 110 4.76 0.47 -11.76
N PHE A 111 5.01 0.11 -10.50
CA PHE A 111 4.75 -1.26 -10.06
C PHE A 111 3.28 -1.43 -9.71
N ASP A 112 2.69 -2.50 -10.21
CA ASP A 112 1.33 -2.91 -9.91
C ASP A 112 1.34 -3.97 -8.83
N ASP A 113 0.40 -3.85 -7.90
CA ASP A 113 0.22 -4.70 -6.74
C ASP A 113 -1.28 -4.76 -6.43
N ASN A 114 -1.71 -5.78 -5.71
CA ASN A 114 -3.07 -5.98 -5.24
C ASN A 114 -3.06 -7.01 -4.09
N SER A 115 -4.21 -7.23 -3.46
CA SER A 115 -4.36 -8.17 -2.34
C SER A 115 -4.03 -9.64 -2.70
N CYS A 116 -3.92 -9.98 -3.99
CA CYS A 116 -3.54 -11.31 -4.45
C CYS A 116 -2.04 -11.48 -4.73
N SER A 117 -1.27 -10.41 -4.71
CA SER A 117 0.18 -10.49 -4.76
C SER A 117 0.75 -11.09 -3.48
N LEU A 118 2.04 -11.43 -3.52
CA LEU A 118 2.79 -11.91 -2.35
C LEU A 118 3.32 -10.76 -1.47
N THR A 119 2.97 -9.50 -1.77
CA THR A 119 3.39 -8.37 -0.94
C THR A 119 2.83 -8.49 0.47
N GLN A 120 3.70 -8.33 1.47
CA GLN A 120 3.33 -8.45 2.87
C GLN A 120 4.24 -7.60 3.77
N PRO A 121 3.77 -7.22 4.99
CA PRO A 121 4.62 -6.55 5.96
C PRO A 121 5.90 -7.36 6.22
N TYR A 122 7.02 -6.66 6.34
CA TYR A 122 8.32 -7.29 6.51
C TYR A 122 8.49 -7.78 7.95
N THR A 123 8.75 -9.07 8.13
CA THR A 123 9.06 -9.68 9.42
C THR A 123 10.50 -10.18 9.45
N ALA A 124 11.03 -10.46 10.65
CA ALA A 124 12.39 -10.99 10.79
C ALA A 124 12.58 -12.33 10.07
N ASP A 125 11.56 -13.19 10.06
CA ASP A 125 11.61 -14.52 9.42
C ASP A 125 11.82 -14.45 7.90
N LEU A 126 11.47 -13.33 7.27
CA LEU A 126 11.67 -13.15 5.84
C LEU A 126 13.15 -13.07 5.45
N VAL A 127 14.04 -12.74 6.39
CA VAL A 127 15.48 -12.66 6.13
C VAL A 127 16.04 -13.99 5.61
N ALA A 128 15.45 -15.12 6.00
CA ALA A 128 15.87 -16.45 5.55
C ALA A 128 15.64 -16.68 4.04
N TYR A 129 14.77 -15.88 3.43
CA TYR A 129 14.49 -15.92 1.98
C TYR A 129 15.27 -14.87 1.19
N ALA A 130 16.04 -14.00 1.85
CA ALA A 130 16.84 -12.99 1.17
C ALA A 130 17.97 -13.68 0.38
N PRO A 131 18.12 -13.40 -0.91
CA PRO A 131 19.18 -13.99 -1.71
C PRO A 131 20.54 -13.34 -1.38
N SER A 132 21.63 -14.10 -1.55
CA SER A 132 22.98 -13.64 -1.23
C SER A 132 23.48 -12.51 -2.13
N ASP A 133 22.89 -12.37 -3.32
CA ASP A 133 23.19 -11.31 -4.30
C ASP A 133 22.22 -10.13 -4.21
N ALA A 134 21.50 -9.97 -3.10
CA ALA A 134 20.63 -8.83 -2.86
C ALA A 134 21.41 -7.51 -2.96
N ARG A 135 20.85 -6.54 -3.69
CA ARG A 135 21.52 -5.27 -4.03
C ARG A 135 20.87 -4.10 -3.30
N ALA A 136 21.63 -3.04 -3.07
CA ALA A 136 21.06 -1.77 -2.61
C ALA A 136 20.40 -1.04 -3.78
N ALA A 137 19.44 -0.17 -3.49
CA ALA A 137 18.87 0.72 -4.49
C ALA A 137 19.87 1.79 -4.93
N GLY A 138 19.61 2.40 -6.09
CA GLY A 138 20.34 3.57 -6.56
C GLY A 138 20.25 4.75 -5.59
N PRO A 139 21.13 5.76 -5.71
CA PRO A 139 21.16 6.88 -4.80
C PRO A 139 19.91 7.75 -4.91
N ALA A 140 19.50 8.33 -3.78
CA ALA A 140 18.42 9.30 -3.76
C ALA A 140 18.82 10.60 -4.46
N THR A 141 17.91 11.16 -5.25
CA THR A 141 18.10 12.42 -5.95
C THR A 141 17.54 13.61 -5.15
N PHE A 142 17.92 14.83 -5.54
CA PHE A 142 17.31 16.04 -4.98
C PHE A 142 15.80 16.13 -5.30
N SER A 143 15.39 15.67 -6.49
CA SER A 143 13.98 15.60 -6.87
C SER A 143 13.19 14.69 -5.92
N ASP A 144 13.76 13.56 -5.50
CA ASP A 144 13.12 12.65 -4.54
C ASP A 144 12.88 13.34 -3.19
N HIS A 145 13.82 14.15 -2.73
CA HIS A 145 13.66 14.88 -1.46
C HIS A 145 12.50 15.87 -1.54
N ILE A 146 12.38 16.60 -2.66
CA ILE A 146 11.27 17.53 -2.88
C ILE A 146 9.94 16.77 -2.94
N GLN A 147 9.87 15.70 -3.74
CA GLN A 147 8.63 14.91 -3.90
C GLN A 147 8.18 14.31 -2.57
N ASN A 148 9.09 13.72 -1.80
CA ASN A 148 8.79 13.15 -0.49
C ASN A 148 8.34 14.22 0.50
N PHE A 149 8.97 15.40 0.51
CA PHE A 149 8.56 16.51 1.36
C PHE A 149 7.13 16.98 1.02
N LEU A 150 6.84 17.19 -0.26
CA LEU A 150 5.52 17.62 -0.71
C LEU A 150 4.44 16.55 -0.43
N GLY A 151 4.75 15.27 -0.65
CA GLY A 151 3.84 14.15 -0.39
C GLY A 151 3.50 14.00 1.10
N GLN A 152 4.52 14.01 1.97
CA GLN A 152 4.33 13.91 3.42
C GLN A 152 3.63 15.13 4.03
N ASN A 153 3.82 16.32 3.43
CA ASN A 153 3.29 17.59 3.93
C ASN A 153 2.16 18.15 3.06
N ALA A 154 1.45 17.30 2.30
CA ALA A 154 0.39 17.74 1.40
C ALA A 154 -0.72 18.53 2.13
N TRP A 155 -0.91 18.27 3.43
CA TRP A 155 -1.86 18.98 4.30
C TRP A 155 -1.46 20.42 4.64
N VAL A 156 -0.18 20.80 4.48
CA VAL A 156 0.31 22.14 4.80
C VAL A 156 -0.25 23.18 3.81
N LEU A 157 -0.40 22.82 2.53
CA LEU A 157 -0.94 23.72 1.51
C LEU A 157 -2.38 24.18 1.78
N PRO A 158 -3.36 23.28 2.02
CA PRO A 158 -4.72 23.72 2.35
C PRO A 158 -4.76 24.47 3.68
N LEU A 159 -3.93 24.10 4.67
CA LEU A 159 -3.85 24.84 5.93
C LEU A 159 -3.39 26.29 5.72
N LEU A 160 -2.32 26.50 4.94
CA LEU A 160 -1.85 27.85 4.60
C LEU A 160 -2.92 28.66 3.87
N PHE A 161 -3.65 28.03 2.95
CA PHE A 161 -4.74 28.70 2.23
C PHE A 161 -5.87 29.14 3.19
N VAL A 162 -6.27 28.29 4.13
CA VAL A 162 -7.25 28.61 5.18
C VAL A 162 -6.77 29.77 6.05
N LEU A 163 -5.50 29.77 6.46
CA LEU A 163 -4.92 30.85 7.27
C LEU A 163 -4.90 32.19 6.53
N ILE A 164 -4.58 32.19 5.22
CA ILE A 164 -4.60 33.39 4.39
C ILE A 164 -6.03 33.95 4.28
N ILE A 165 -7.02 33.09 4.03
CA ILE A 165 -8.44 33.50 3.96
C ILE A 165 -8.91 34.06 5.31
N ALA A 166 -8.60 33.38 6.41
CA ALA A 166 -8.96 33.83 7.76
C ALA A 166 -8.33 35.20 8.08
N GLY A 167 -7.06 35.40 7.74
CA GLY A 167 -6.37 36.68 7.88
C GLY A 167 -7.02 37.80 7.05
N ALA A 168 -7.35 37.52 5.80
CA ALA A 168 -8.04 38.47 4.92
C ALA A 168 -9.43 38.85 5.46
N LEU A 169 -10.22 37.88 5.92
CA LEU A 169 -11.52 38.10 6.54
C LEU A 169 -11.41 38.92 7.83
N ALA A 170 -10.47 38.60 8.70
CA ALA A 170 -10.21 39.35 9.93
C ALA A 170 -9.83 40.81 9.65
N ALA A 171 -8.99 41.05 8.64
CA ALA A 171 -8.63 42.39 8.19
C ALA A 171 -9.85 43.18 7.67
N LEU A 172 -10.67 42.56 6.84
CA LEU A 172 -11.91 43.16 6.31
C LEU A 172 -12.91 43.50 7.42
N ILE A 173 -13.10 42.61 8.41
CA ILE A 173 -13.97 42.85 9.56
C ILE A 173 -13.44 44.02 10.40
N ARG A 174 -12.13 44.06 10.67
CA ARG A 174 -11.49 45.15 11.42
C ARG A 174 -11.59 46.50 10.69
N MET A 175 -11.48 46.51 9.37
CA MET A 175 -11.66 47.72 8.56
C MET A 175 -13.13 48.20 8.60
N ARG A 176 -14.10 47.28 8.51
CA ARG A 176 -15.53 47.60 8.64
C ARG A 176 -15.87 48.13 10.03
N SER A 177 -15.34 47.53 11.10
CA SER A 177 -15.58 48.01 12.46
C SER A 177 -14.96 49.39 12.72
N ARG A 178 -13.80 49.68 12.13
CA ARG A 178 -13.17 51.01 12.22
C ARG A 178 -13.99 52.07 11.50
N LYS A 179 -14.44 51.81 10.26
CA LYS A 179 -15.32 52.73 9.53
C LYS A 179 -16.62 53.02 10.28
N ARG A 180 -17.26 51.99 10.87
CA ARG A 180 -18.49 52.16 11.68
C ARG A 180 -18.30 52.98 12.97
N ARG A 181 -17.08 53.11 13.49
CA ARG A 181 -16.79 53.93 14.68
C ARG A 181 -16.49 55.39 14.35
N GLN A 182 -16.31 55.72 13.06
CA GLN A 182 -15.97 57.06 12.58
C GLN A 182 -17.16 57.78 11.91
N ALA A 183 -18.29 57.09 11.76
CA ALA A 183 -19.58 57.63 11.33
C ALA A 183 -20.50 57.71 12.56
#